data_AF-A0ABD6DKJ8-F1
#
_entry.id   AF-A0ABD6DKJ8-F1
#
_cell.length_a   1.000
_cell.length_b   1.000
_cell.length_c   1.000
_cell.angle_alpha   90.00
_cell.angle_beta   90.00
_cell.angle_gamma   90.00
#
_symmetry.space_group_name_H-M   'P 1'
#
loop_
_entity.id
_entity.type
_entity.pdbx_description
1 polymer ?
#
loop_
_entity_poly.entity_id
_entity_poly.type
_entity_poly.pdbx_seq_one_letter_code
_entity_poly.pdbx_strand_id
1 'polypeptide(L)'
;MTEPATCPADGCSYRGHVDAVVDHVETSEDEVHDWELLAYDDAEEFRVAHHLERGERLESDGIGRADSGQYEDAIDQLEAALEQFQQARAIPQSDSQPLQERCRSVLETIERVEDEWESQEFDDRLNTVERHLDAGDDARLSGAFDSAAEEYERALAMLEQAEQRAPAGPAESNRRVVQLRNQVDGRLASLDPSSDHREVVATYDDALQHREAGDKAFRNSDIERALEEYRAARTCLDRVMEKLDEFTFDVASQRSSACDICRQEFDTGLEAVVLDDGTERTVCPACTMFAKGDLLRPPATVETEEGYLTENIESLETGDYGLTWSSKPDSKTGADAESGATRVDEQQMLIQLIGVYQQADGLPSPAELDEKTDFGFLAYSEQFGDIEDALREAGFDV
;
A
#
# COMPACT_ATOMS: atom_id res chain seq x y z
N MET A 1 14.33 15.90 -59.97
CA MET A 1 14.60 17.33 -59.72
C MET A 1 13.63 18.10 -60.60
N THR A 2 12.48 18.42 -60.04
CA THR A 2 11.42 19.21 -60.66
C THR A 2 11.88 20.66 -60.75
N GLU A 3 11.67 21.31 -61.90
CA GLU A 3 12.07 22.71 -62.06
C GLU A 3 11.20 23.62 -61.18
N PRO A 4 11.79 24.67 -60.56
CA PRO A 4 11.04 25.58 -59.71
C PRO A 4 10.04 26.39 -60.53
N ALA A 5 8.76 26.29 -60.17
CA ALA A 5 7.64 27.03 -60.72
C ALA A 5 7.61 28.46 -60.16
N THR A 6 7.08 29.38 -60.96
CA THR A 6 6.88 30.79 -60.55
C THR A 6 5.40 30.99 -60.32
N CYS A 7 5.03 31.81 -59.32
CA CYS A 7 3.63 32.18 -59.13
C CYS A 7 3.12 32.85 -60.42
N PRO A 8 1.96 32.44 -60.96
CA PRO A 8 1.47 33.00 -62.22
C PRO A 8 0.72 34.33 -62.04
N ALA A 9 0.49 34.79 -60.80
CA ALA A 9 -0.13 36.07 -60.50
C ALA A 9 0.73 37.23 -61.04
N ASP A 10 0.13 38.15 -61.79
CA ASP A 10 0.86 39.26 -62.43
C ASP A 10 1.49 40.18 -61.38
N GLY A 11 2.81 40.39 -61.49
CA GLY A 11 3.59 41.15 -60.52
C GLY A 11 4.04 40.38 -59.27
N CYS A 12 3.67 39.11 -59.10
CA CYS A 12 4.17 38.28 -58.01
C CYS A 12 5.56 37.71 -58.33
N SER A 13 6.54 37.96 -57.46
CA SER A 13 7.91 37.47 -57.64
C SER A 13 8.18 36.11 -56.97
N TYR A 14 7.15 35.46 -56.42
CA TYR A 14 7.33 34.20 -55.69
C TYR A 14 7.72 33.06 -56.64
N ARG A 15 8.72 32.27 -56.23
CA ARG A 15 9.25 31.14 -57.00
C ARG A 15 9.63 29.99 -56.06
N GLY A 16 9.11 28.81 -56.32
CA GLY A 16 9.27 27.64 -55.44
C GLY A 16 9.06 26.32 -56.17
N HIS A 17 9.04 25.22 -55.42
CA HIS A 17 8.45 23.97 -55.93
C HIS A 17 6.95 24.19 -56.18
N VAL A 18 6.33 23.38 -57.05
CA VAL A 18 4.90 23.54 -57.39
C VAL A 18 4.03 23.60 -56.12
N ASP A 19 4.24 22.68 -55.18
CA ASP A 19 3.51 22.63 -53.89
C ASP A 19 3.70 23.92 -53.06
N ALA A 20 4.89 24.51 -53.11
CA ALA A 20 5.19 25.75 -52.40
C ALA A 20 4.57 26.98 -53.10
N VAL A 21 4.38 26.92 -54.42
CA VAL A 21 3.64 27.94 -55.18
C VAL A 21 2.15 27.82 -54.89
N VAL A 22 1.65 26.61 -54.67
CA VAL A 22 0.25 26.35 -54.33
C VAL A 22 -0.09 26.91 -52.96
N ASP A 23 0.70 26.57 -51.94
CA ASP A 23 0.57 27.14 -50.59
C ASP A 23 0.66 28.68 -50.63
N HIS A 24 1.57 29.25 -51.44
CA HIS A 24 1.69 30.70 -51.61
C HIS A 24 0.42 31.32 -52.22
N VAL A 25 -0.14 30.71 -53.26
CA VAL A 25 -1.38 31.19 -53.90
C VAL A 25 -2.57 31.06 -52.93
N GLU A 26 -2.68 29.95 -52.19
CA GLU A 26 -3.81 29.71 -51.27
C GLU A 26 -3.76 30.56 -49.99
N THR A 27 -2.56 30.94 -49.52
CA THR A 27 -2.40 31.81 -48.34
C THR A 27 -2.45 33.30 -48.66
N SER A 28 -2.47 33.66 -49.94
CA SER A 28 -2.56 35.05 -50.37
C SER A 28 -4.01 35.51 -50.38
N GLU A 29 -4.36 36.50 -49.55
CA GLU A 29 -5.73 37.04 -49.43
C GLU A 29 -6.09 38.05 -50.54
N ASP A 30 -5.29 38.17 -51.61
CA ASP A 30 -5.48 39.17 -52.65
C ASP A 30 -6.16 38.61 -53.91
N GLU A 31 -6.82 39.49 -54.66
CA GLU A 31 -7.59 39.14 -55.85
C GLU A 31 -6.70 38.70 -57.04
N VAL A 32 -5.37 38.85 -56.96
CA VAL A 32 -4.46 38.48 -58.05
C VAL A 32 -3.92 37.04 -57.90
N HIS A 33 -4.01 36.44 -56.71
CA HIS A 33 -3.69 35.05 -56.43
C HIS A 33 -4.94 34.15 -56.44
N ASP A 34 -5.81 34.32 -57.45
CA ASP A 34 -6.99 33.48 -57.66
C ASP A 34 -6.71 32.42 -58.73
N TRP A 35 -6.87 31.14 -58.38
CA TRP A 35 -6.71 30.00 -59.29
C TRP A 35 -7.55 30.10 -60.57
N GLU A 36 -8.73 30.74 -60.53
CA GLU A 36 -9.56 30.97 -61.72
C GLU A 36 -8.89 31.93 -62.72
N LEU A 37 -8.11 32.89 -62.23
CA LEU A 37 -7.37 33.86 -63.05
C LEU A 37 -6.07 33.27 -63.63
N LEU A 38 -5.53 32.22 -63.01
CA LEU A 38 -4.26 31.61 -63.42
C LEU A 38 -4.39 30.70 -64.66
N ALA A 39 -5.62 30.45 -65.14
CA ALA A 39 -5.94 29.74 -66.40
C ALA A 39 -5.17 28.42 -66.59
N TYR A 40 -4.88 27.73 -65.50
CA TYR A 40 -4.17 26.46 -65.51
C TYR A 40 -5.19 25.34 -65.80
N ASP A 41 -5.05 24.70 -66.96
CA ASP A 41 -5.83 23.51 -67.28
C ASP A 41 -5.60 22.47 -66.14
N ASP A 42 -6.67 21.91 -65.59
CA ASP A 42 -6.67 20.97 -64.46
C ASP A 42 -6.32 21.55 -63.06
N ALA A 43 -6.43 22.87 -62.86
CA ALA A 43 -6.16 23.52 -61.56
C ALA A 43 -6.98 22.92 -60.39
N GLU A 44 -8.26 22.60 -60.61
CA GLU A 44 -9.13 22.02 -59.59
C GLU A 44 -8.68 20.61 -59.18
N GLU A 45 -8.31 19.76 -60.16
CA GLU A 45 -7.78 18.41 -59.91
C GLU A 45 -6.46 18.48 -59.14
N PHE A 46 -5.58 19.39 -59.53
CA PHE A 46 -4.31 19.61 -58.84
C PHE A 46 -4.52 20.03 -57.38
N ARG A 47 -5.41 21.00 -57.11
CA ARG A 47 -5.69 21.48 -55.75
C ARG A 47 -6.27 20.39 -54.86
N VAL A 48 -7.19 19.59 -55.40
CA VAL A 48 -7.75 18.45 -54.66
C VAL A 48 -6.65 17.43 -54.36
N ALA A 49 -5.78 17.11 -55.32
CA ALA A 49 -4.66 16.21 -55.09
C ALA A 49 -3.67 16.74 -54.02
N HIS A 50 -3.40 18.05 -54.01
CA HIS A 50 -2.54 18.69 -53.02
C HIS A 50 -3.11 18.59 -51.60
N HIS A 51 -4.38 18.96 -51.41
CA HIS A 51 -5.05 18.83 -50.12
C HIS A 51 -5.17 17.36 -49.67
N LEU A 52 -5.40 16.44 -50.60
CA LEU A 52 -5.42 15.00 -50.30
C LEU A 52 -4.06 14.51 -49.80
N GLU A 53 -2.97 14.78 -50.52
CA GLU A 53 -1.62 14.34 -50.12
C GLU A 53 -1.22 14.94 -48.76
N ARG A 54 -1.51 16.23 -48.55
CA ARG A 54 -1.22 16.90 -47.29
C ARG A 54 -2.06 16.32 -46.15
N GLY A 55 -3.35 16.11 -46.37
CA GLY A 55 -4.27 15.50 -45.41
C GLY A 55 -3.83 14.09 -45.02
N GLU A 56 -3.48 13.24 -45.98
CA GLU A 56 -3.01 11.87 -45.74
C GLU A 56 -1.72 11.84 -44.91
N ARG A 57 -0.80 12.76 -45.17
CA ARG A 57 0.44 12.88 -44.40
C ARG A 57 0.16 13.28 -42.95
N LEU A 58 -0.65 14.32 -42.75
CA LEU A 58 -1.05 14.80 -41.42
C LEU A 58 -1.81 13.71 -40.63
N GLU A 59 -2.70 12.98 -41.29
CA GLU A 59 -3.43 11.86 -40.69
C GLU A 59 -2.48 10.73 -40.26
N SER A 60 -1.54 10.35 -41.13
CA SER A 60 -0.52 9.34 -40.81
C SER A 60 0.38 9.77 -39.65
N ASP A 61 0.80 11.04 -39.62
CA ASP A 61 1.62 11.59 -38.55
C ASP A 61 0.83 11.67 -37.23
N GLY A 62 -0.43 12.07 -37.28
CA GLY A 62 -1.35 12.10 -36.13
C GLY A 62 -1.56 10.72 -35.51
N ILE A 63 -1.83 9.70 -36.34
CA ILE A 63 -1.93 8.31 -35.88
C ILE A 63 -0.62 7.84 -35.23
N GLY A 64 0.53 8.11 -35.86
CA GLY A 64 1.83 7.71 -35.30
C GLY A 64 2.15 8.38 -33.95
N ARG A 65 1.67 9.61 -33.74
CA ARG A 65 1.78 10.32 -32.46
C ARG A 65 0.86 9.74 -31.40
N ALA A 66 -0.38 9.41 -31.75
CA ALA A 66 -1.31 8.73 -30.85
C ALA A 66 -0.72 7.38 -30.38
N ASP A 67 -0.17 6.57 -31.30
CA ASP A 67 0.50 5.30 -30.97
C ASP A 67 1.70 5.47 -30.03
N SER A 68 2.28 6.67 -29.98
CA SER A 68 3.39 7.03 -29.09
C SER A 68 2.94 7.70 -27.78
N GLY A 69 1.63 7.82 -27.53
CA GLY A 69 1.04 8.48 -26.36
C GLY A 69 1.12 10.02 -26.40
N GLN A 70 1.42 10.62 -27.54
CA GLN A 70 1.46 12.08 -27.73
C GLN A 70 0.08 12.60 -28.18
N TYR A 71 -0.94 12.43 -27.34
CA TYR A 71 -2.34 12.64 -27.75
C TYR A 71 -2.68 14.08 -28.16
N GLU A 72 -2.19 15.09 -27.44
CA GLU A 72 -2.42 16.51 -27.77
C GLU A 72 -1.87 16.82 -29.18
N ASP A 73 -0.59 16.50 -29.44
CA ASP A 73 0.00 16.65 -30.76
C ASP A 73 -0.72 15.79 -31.83
N ALA A 74 -1.24 14.61 -31.47
CA ALA A 74 -1.96 13.74 -32.39
C ALA A 74 -3.29 14.36 -32.83
N ILE A 75 -4.06 14.91 -31.90
CA ILE A 75 -5.34 15.59 -32.16
C ILE A 75 -5.09 16.80 -33.07
N ASP A 76 -4.09 17.64 -32.77
CA ASP A 76 -3.71 18.79 -33.61
C ASP A 76 -3.43 18.38 -35.07
N GLN A 77 -2.69 17.28 -35.28
CA GLN A 77 -2.41 16.78 -36.63
C GLN A 77 -3.66 16.23 -37.34
N LEU A 78 -4.53 15.53 -36.60
CA LEU A 78 -5.76 14.96 -37.15
C LEU A 78 -6.79 16.05 -37.48
N GLU A 79 -6.89 17.10 -36.66
CA GLU A 79 -7.73 18.28 -36.95
C GLU A 79 -7.22 19.01 -38.20
N ALA A 80 -5.91 19.19 -38.32
CA ALA A 80 -5.30 19.76 -39.52
C ALA A 80 -5.54 18.89 -40.77
N ALA A 81 -5.48 17.55 -40.64
CA ALA A 81 -5.81 16.62 -41.72
C ALA A 81 -7.28 16.75 -42.14
N LEU A 82 -8.19 16.84 -41.15
CA LEU A 82 -9.62 17.04 -41.39
C LEU A 82 -9.87 18.36 -42.14
N GLU A 83 -9.19 19.44 -41.77
CA GLU A 83 -9.28 20.72 -42.48
C GLU A 83 -8.87 20.57 -43.95
N GLN A 84 -7.76 19.89 -44.24
CA GLN A 84 -7.33 19.64 -45.62
C GLN A 84 -8.37 18.84 -46.42
N PHE A 85 -8.94 17.79 -45.86
CA PHE A 85 -9.98 17.02 -46.54
C PHE A 85 -11.28 17.83 -46.75
N GLN A 86 -11.60 18.75 -45.83
CA GLN A 86 -12.73 19.67 -46.00
C GLN A 86 -12.48 20.71 -47.10
N GLN A 87 -11.25 21.21 -47.22
CA GLN A 87 -10.83 22.11 -48.31
C GLN A 87 -10.90 21.40 -49.66
N ALA A 88 -10.39 20.16 -49.76
CA ALA A 88 -10.53 19.33 -50.97
C ALA A 88 -12.00 19.14 -51.37
N ARG A 89 -12.88 18.91 -50.39
CA ARG A 89 -14.32 18.71 -50.61
C ARG A 89 -15.06 19.97 -51.07
N ALA A 90 -14.55 21.16 -50.73
CA ALA A 90 -15.15 22.42 -51.11
C ALA A 90 -14.96 22.75 -52.60
N ILE A 91 -13.98 22.10 -53.26
CA ILE A 91 -13.72 22.26 -54.68
C ILE A 91 -14.77 21.46 -55.48
N PRO A 92 -15.41 22.06 -56.51
CA PRO A 92 -16.44 21.38 -57.30
C PRO A 92 -15.90 20.10 -57.96
N GLN A 93 -16.51 18.95 -57.64
CA GLN A 93 -16.15 17.66 -58.23
C GLN A 93 -17.40 16.84 -58.59
N SER A 94 -17.24 15.88 -59.50
CA SER A 94 -18.32 15.00 -59.97
C SER A 94 -18.77 13.97 -58.92
N ASP A 95 -17.91 13.62 -57.97
CA ASP A 95 -18.21 12.70 -56.86
C ASP A 95 -17.47 13.12 -55.57
N SER A 96 -18.21 13.66 -54.60
CA SER A 96 -17.68 14.07 -53.29
C SER A 96 -17.81 13.00 -52.21
N GLN A 97 -18.41 11.83 -52.52
CA GLN A 97 -18.63 10.77 -51.52
C GLN A 97 -17.33 10.25 -50.89
N PRO A 98 -16.24 9.98 -51.64
CA PRO A 98 -15.01 9.47 -51.05
C PRO A 98 -14.39 10.43 -50.01
N LEU A 99 -14.40 11.73 -50.30
CA LEU A 99 -13.93 12.77 -49.37
C LEU A 99 -14.82 12.89 -48.13
N GLN A 100 -16.13 12.70 -48.29
CA GLN A 100 -17.06 12.68 -47.17
C GLN A 100 -16.81 11.49 -46.24
N GLU A 101 -16.54 10.31 -46.80
CA GLU A 101 -16.16 9.13 -46.03
C GLU A 101 -14.81 9.33 -45.32
N ARG A 102 -13.84 9.95 -45.98
CA ARG A 102 -12.53 10.25 -45.37
C ARG A 102 -12.64 11.22 -44.20
N CYS A 103 -13.39 12.32 -44.35
CA CYS A 103 -13.64 13.26 -43.24
C CYS A 103 -14.28 12.56 -42.03
N ARG A 104 -15.25 11.66 -42.28
CA ARG A 104 -15.91 10.89 -41.22
C ARG A 104 -14.90 9.97 -40.52
N SER A 105 -14.07 9.26 -41.28
CA SER A 105 -13.02 8.39 -40.74
C SER A 105 -12.02 9.13 -39.85
N VAL A 106 -11.62 10.36 -40.22
CA VAL A 106 -10.71 11.17 -39.40
C VAL A 106 -11.41 11.63 -38.11
N LEU A 107 -12.67 12.07 -38.19
CA LEU A 107 -13.45 12.42 -36.99
C LEU A 107 -13.59 11.25 -36.02
N GLU A 108 -13.91 10.06 -36.52
CA GLU A 108 -13.97 8.84 -35.71
C GLU A 108 -12.60 8.50 -35.09
N THR A 109 -11.50 8.85 -35.78
CA THR A 109 -10.14 8.66 -35.26
C THR A 109 -9.82 9.67 -34.16
N ILE A 110 -10.21 10.94 -34.31
CA ILE A 110 -10.05 11.98 -33.29
C ILE A 110 -10.81 11.57 -32.01
N GLU A 111 -12.09 11.20 -32.13
CA GLU A 111 -12.92 10.77 -30.99
C GLU A 111 -12.27 9.60 -30.24
N ARG A 112 -11.75 8.59 -30.96
CA ARG A 112 -11.03 7.48 -30.35
C ARG A 112 -9.76 7.92 -29.61
N VAL A 113 -8.98 8.83 -30.19
CA VAL A 113 -7.74 9.34 -29.59
C VAL A 113 -8.04 10.18 -28.34
N GLU A 114 -9.13 10.97 -28.36
CA GLU A 114 -9.62 11.70 -27.20
C GLU A 114 -10.03 10.75 -26.06
N ASP A 115 -10.80 9.70 -26.36
CA ASP A 115 -11.20 8.68 -25.38
C ASP A 115 -9.97 7.98 -24.76
N GLU A 116 -8.97 7.62 -25.57
CA GLU A 116 -7.72 7.01 -25.11
C GLU A 116 -6.92 7.97 -24.21
N TRP A 117 -6.87 9.26 -24.58
CA TRP A 117 -6.20 10.29 -23.79
C TRP A 117 -6.88 10.49 -22.42
N GLU A 118 -8.20 10.63 -22.40
CA GLU A 118 -8.97 10.79 -21.16
C GLU A 118 -8.78 9.58 -20.23
N SER A 119 -8.79 8.36 -20.79
CA SER A 119 -8.53 7.14 -20.03
C SER A 119 -7.13 7.14 -19.41
N GLN A 120 -6.11 7.56 -20.17
CA GLN A 120 -4.74 7.61 -19.66
C GLN A 120 -4.57 8.68 -18.57
N GLU A 121 -5.15 9.87 -18.75
CA GLU A 121 -5.11 10.93 -17.74
C GLU A 121 -5.80 10.48 -16.44
N PHE A 122 -6.89 9.71 -16.56
CA PHE A 122 -7.57 9.12 -15.42
C PHE A 122 -6.68 8.13 -14.68
N ASP A 123 -6.02 7.21 -15.38
CA ASP A 123 -5.11 6.24 -14.76
C ASP A 123 -3.89 6.91 -14.10
N ASP A 124 -3.32 7.96 -14.70
CA ASP A 124 -2.22 8.73 -14.12
C ASP A 124 -2.62 9.44 -12.82
N ARG A 125 -3.87 9.89 -12.71
CA ARG A 125 -4.43 10.41 -11.46
C ARG A 125 -4.56 9.32 -10.40
N LEU A 126 -5.05 8.13 -10.76
CA LEU A 126 -5.13 7.00 -9.81
C LEU A 126 -3.74 6.56 -9.33
N ASN A 127 -2.74 6.52 -10.21
CA ASN A 127 -1.35 6.27 -9.83
C ASN A 127 -0.82 7.36 -8.88
N THR A 128 -1.30 8.59 -9.00
CA THR A 128 -0.96 9.67 -8.07
C THR A 128 -1.62 9.50 -6.70
N VAL A 129 -2.86 9.02 -6.65
CA VAL A 129 -3.54 8.63 -5.40
C VAL A 129 -2.75 7.55 -4.66
N GLU A 130 -2.30 6.50 -5.36
CA GLU A 130 -1.49 5.44 -4.77
C GLU A 130 -0.18 5.97 -4.19
N ARG A 131 0.51 6.89 -4.88
CA ARG A 131 1.72 7.53 -4.32
C ARG A 131 1.44 8.30 -3.04
N HIS A 132 0.28 8.95 -2.92
CA HIS A 132 -0.13 9.60 -1.67
C HIS A 132 -0.45 8.59 -0.56
N LEU A 133 -1.06 7.45 -0.91
CA LEU A 133 -1.25 6.35 0.04
C LEU A 133 0.08 5.81 0.58
N ASP A 134 1.05 5.56 -0.29
CA ASP A 134 2.39 5.09 0.09
C ASP A 134 3.10 6.12 0.99
N ALA A 135 3.06 7.40 0.62
CA ALA A 135 3.66 8.47 1.42
C ALA A 135 2.99 8.61 2.80
N GLY A 136 1.67 8.46 2.87
CA GLY A 136 0.94 8.46 4.14
C GLY A 136 1.28 7.24 4.99
N ASP A 137 1.43 6.05 4.38
CA ASP A 137 1.85 4.83 5.08
C ASP A 137 3.28 4.98 5.65
N ASP A 138 4.22 5.56 4.90
CA ASP A 138 5.58 5.86 5.36
C ASP A 138 5.60 6.88 6.51
N ALA A 139 4.79 7.94 6.41
CA ALA A 139 4.63 8.94 7.48
C ALA A 139 4.05 8.31 8.75
N ARG A 140 3.04 7.45 8.61
CA ARG A 140 2.43 6.73 9.73
C ARG A 140 3.41 5.78 10.41
N LEU A 141 4.18 5.01 9.63
CA LEU A 141 5.20 4.08 10.16
C LEU A 141 6.33 4.79 10.90
N SER A 142 6.60 6.06 10.56
CA SER A 142 7.56 6.91 11.27
C SER A 142 6.95 7.68 12.46
N GLY A 143 5.67 7.47 12.77
CA GLY A 143 4.95 8.13 13.86
C GLY A 143 4.51 9.57 13.55
N ALA A 144 4.66 10.03 12.31
CA ALA A 144 4.24 11.36 11.86
C ALA A 144 2.75 11.35 11.43
N PHE A 145 1.86 11.14 12.40
CA PHE A 145 0.41 10.95 12.14
C PHE A 145 -0.27 12.15 11.48
N ASP A 146 0.10 13.39 11.82
CA ASP A 146 -0.43 14.59 11.15
C ASP A 146 -0.07 14.61 9.66
N SER A 147 1.18 14.26 9.32
CA SER A 147 1.63 14.16 7.93
C SER A 147 0.93 13.01 7.19
N ALA A 148 0.70 11.88 7.87
CA ALA A 148 -0.05 10.77 7.29
C ALA A 148 -1.51 11.18 6.97
N ALA A 149 -2.15 11.92 7.88
CA ALA A 149 -3.50 12.47 7.67
C ALA A 149 -3.54 13.36 6.43
N GLU A 150 -2.60 14.30 6.31
CA GLU A 150 -2.52 15.21 5.16
C GLU A 150 -2.38 14.45 3.83
N GLU A 151 -1.56 13.40 3.76
CA GLU A 151 -1.40 12.63 2.53
C GLU A 151 -2.65 11.81 2.18
N TYR A 152 -3.30 11.18 3.16
CA TYR A 152 -4.54 10.46 2.91
C TYR A 152 -5.71 11.40 2.55
N GLU A 153 -5.78 12.59 3.12
CA GLU A 153 -6.78 13.61 2.73
C GLU A 153 -6.56 14.10 1.30
N ARG A 154 -5.29 14.27 0.86
CA ARG A 154 -4.97 14.58 -0.55
C ARG A 154 -5.41 13.46 -1.48
N ALA A 155 -5.15 12.20 -1.11
CA ALA A 155 -5.62 11.03 -1.84
C ALA A 155 -7.15 11.01 -1.96
N LEU A 156 -7.86 11.27 -0.86
CA LEU A 156 -9.34 11.34 -0.84
C LEU A 156 -9.87 12.44 -1.76
N ALA A 157 -9.30 13.64 -1.68
CA ALA A 157 -9.73 14.77 -2.51
C ALA A 157 -9.55 14.49 -4.02
N MET A 158 -8.51 13.75 -4.41
CA MET A 158 -8.31 13.31 -5.79
C MET A 158 -9.33 12.26 -6.22
N LEU A 159 -9.65 11.30 -5.34
CA LEU A 159 -10.67 10.28 -5.62
C LEU A 159 -12.07 10.90 -5.75
N GLU A 160 -12.43 11.88 -4.92
CA GLU A 160 -13.70 12.60 -5.04
C GLU A 160 -13.83 13.34 -6.38
N GLN A 161 -12.73 13.88 -6.91
CA GLN A 161 -12.70 14.47 -8.24
C GLN A 161 -12.82 13.42 -9.34
N ALA A 162 -12.19 12.25 -9.16
CA ALA A 162 -12.29 11.13 -10.10
C ALA A 162 -13.72 10.59 -10.17
N GLU A 163 -14.41 10.42 -9.04
CA GLU A 163 -15.80 9.98 -8.97
C GLU A 163 -16.79 10.91 -9.66
N GLN A 164 -16.57 12.23 -9.58
CA GLN A 164 -17.41 13.20 -10.29
C GLN A 164 -17.30 13.07 -11.82
N ARG A 165 -16.18 12.53 -12.31
CA ARG A 165 -15.91 12.26 -13.73
C ARG A 165 -16.16 10.80 -14.14
N ALA A 166 -16.31 9.90 -13.17
CA ALA A 166 -16.46 8.46 -13.34
C ALA A 166 -17.64 7.94 -14.19
N PRO A 167 -18.81 8.62 -14.35
CA PRO A 167 -19.90 8.02 -15.13
C PRO A 167 -19.60 7.82 -16.63
N ALA A 168 -18.48 8.35 -17.15
CA ALA A 168 -18.03 8.16 -18.53
C ALA A 168 -16.84 7.19 -18.68
N GLY A 169 -16.20 6.74 -17.59
CA GLY A 169 -14.95 5.98 -17.65
C GLY A 169 -15.11 4.46 -17.81
N PRO A 170 -14.02 3.74 -18.16
CA PRO A 170 -14.01 2.28 -18.21
C PRO A 170 -14.42 1.63 -16.88
N ALA A 171 -15.13 0.50 -16.95
CA ALA A 171 -15.61 -0.22 -15.76
C ALA A 171 -14.47 -0.66 -14.81
N GLU A 172 -13.27 -0.89 -15.35
CA GLU A 172 -12.09 -1.25 -14.58
C GLU A 172 -11.55 -0.07 -13.77
N SER A 173 -11.42 1.10 -14.39
CA SER A 173 -10.98 2.31 -13.72
C SER A 173 -11.96 2.73 -12.61
N ASN A 174 -13.26 2.55 -12.83
CA ASN A 174 -14.29 2.76 -11.80
C ASN A 174 -14.16 1.78 -10.62
N ARG A 175 -13.84 0.50 -10.88
CA ARG A 175 -13.56 -0.46 -9.81
C ARG A 175 -12.33 -0.05 -9.00
N ARG A 176 -11.29 0.43 -9.68
CA ARG A 176 -10.05 0.89 -9.03
C ARG A 176 -10.29 2.11 -8.13
N VAL A 177 -11.12 3.07 -8.54
CA VAL A 177 -11.55 4.20 -7.68
C VAL A 177 -12.17 3.71 -6.38
N VAL A 178 -13.15 2.79 -6.46
CA VAL A 178 -13.83 2.24 -5.27
C VAL A 178 -12.84 1.54 -4.35
N GLN A 179 -11.92 0.75 -4.92
CA GLN A 179 -10.88 0.07 -4.15
C GLN A 179 -9.98 1.05 -3.41
N LEU A 180 -9.47 2.07 -4.11
CA LEU A 180 -8.60 3.10 -3.53
C LEU A 180 -9.34 3.93 -2.48
N ARG A 181 -10.64 4.21 -2.67
CA ARG A 181 -11.45 4.91 -1.67
C ARG A 181 -11.58 4.13 -0.37
N ASN A 182 -11.97 2.87 -0.45
CA ASN A 182 -12.05 2.01 0.73
C ASN A 182 -10.71 1.92 1.47
N GLN A 183 -9.61 1.91 0.70
CA GLN A 183 -8.25 1.93 1.22
C GLN A 183 -7.88 3.23 1.95
N VAL A 184 -8.26 4.40 1.42
CA VAL A 184 -8.05 5.71 2.06
C VAL A 184 -8.92 5.83 3.32
N ASP A 185 -10.21 5.51 3.22
CA ASP A 185 -11.15 5.59 4.33
C ASP A 185 -10.71 4.71 5.52
N GLY A 186 -10.23 3.49 5.24
CA GLY A 186 -9.69 2.61 6.27
C GLY A 186 -8.43 3.15 6.96
N ARG A 187 -7.58 3.88 6.23
CA ARG A 187 -6.38 4.52 6.78
C ARG A 187 -6.69 5.78 7.57
N LEU A 188 -7.62 6.61 7.12
CA LEU A 188 -8.09 7.76 7.89
C LEU A 188 -8.72 7.32 9.21
N ALA A 189 -9.53 6.25 9.19
CA ALA A 189 -10.11 5.68 10.40
C ALA A 189 -9.07 5.12 11.38
N SER A 190 -7.87 4.74 10.92
CA SER A 190 -6.80 4.24 11.79
C SER A 190 -5.94 5.33 12.41
N LEU A 191 -6.00 6.57 11.89
CA LEU A 191 -5.26 7.71 12.45
C LEU A 191 -5.89 8.28 13.73
N ASP A 192 -7.22 8.20 13.86
CA ASP A 192 -7.93 8.48 15.11
C ASP A 192 -8.66 7.22 15.57
N PRO A 193 -7.96 6.29 16.26
CA PRO A 193 -8.60 5.11 16.80
C PRO A 193 -9.76 5.52 17.71
N SER A 194 -10.89 4.83 17.55
CA SER A 194 -12.08 5.06 18.38
C SER A 194 -11.71 5.06 19.86
N SER A 195 -12.54 5.69 20.70
CA SER A 195 -12.36 5.65 22.17
C SER A 195 -12.11 4.23 22.67
N ASP A 196 -12.83 3.28 22.09
CA ASP A 196 -12.80 1.87 22.47
C ASP A 196 -11.48 1.22 22.05
N HIS A 197 -10.94 1.53 20.86
CA HIS A 197 -9.60 1.08 20.48
C HIS A 197 -8.53 1.64 21.42
N ARG A 198 -8.59 2.95 21.72
CA ARG A 198 -7.64 3.58 22.67
C ARG A 198 -7.73 2.97 24.07
N GLU A 199 -8.93 2.61 24.52
CA GLU A 199 -9.15 1.92 25.79
C GLU A 199 -8.51 0.52 25.78
N VAL A 200 -8.68 -0.26 24.71
CA VAL A 200 -8.04 -1.58 24.59
C VAL A 200 -6.52 -1.47 24.62
N VAL A 201 -5.93 -0.53 23.87
CA VAL A 201 -4.47 -0.31 23.87
C VAL A 201 -3.98 0.06 25.26
N ALA A 202 -4.58 1.07 25.89
CA ALA A 202 -4.17 1.51 27.22
C ALA A 202 -4.31 0.38 28.26
N THR A 203 -5.37 -0.41 28.19
CA THR A 203 -5.59 -1.54 29.11
C THR A 203 -4.55 -2.66 28.89
N TYR A 204 -4.15 -2.91 27.63
CA TYR A 204 -3.10 -3.87 27.33
C TYR A 204 -1.71 -3.38 27.80
N ASP A 205 -1.40 -2.10 27.63
CA ASP A 205 -0.17 -1.50 28.15
C ASP A 205 -0.11 -1.58 29.68
N ASP A 206 -1.23 -1.33 30.37
CA ASP A 206 -1.34 -1.52 31.82
C ASP A 206 -1.08 -2.98 32.21
N ALA A 207 -1.58 -3.95 31.42
CA ALA A 207 -1.32 -5.37 31.66
C ALA A 207 0.18 -5.70 31.58
N LEU A 208 0.89 -5.16 30.58
CA LEU A 208 2.33 -5.35 30.42
C LEU A 208 3.12 -4.73 31.57
N GLN A 209 2.76 -3.51 32.01
CA GLN A 209 3.39 -2.86 33.15
C GLN A 209 3.23 -3.67 34.44
N HIS A 210 2.03 -4.20 34.69
CA HIS A 210 1.78 -5.08 35.82
C HIS A 210 2.58 -6.38 35.71
N ARG A 211 2.67 -7.00 34.52
CA ARG A 211 3.50 -8.18 34.30
C ARG A 211 4.97 -7.91 34.62
N GLU A 212 5.53 -6.82 34.11
CA GLU A 212 6.93 -6.43 34.39
C GLU A 212 7.18 -6.13 35.88
N ALA A 213 6.21 -5.51 36.55
CA ALA A 213 6.25 -5.28 37.99
C ALA A 213 6.21 -6.60 38.78
N GLY A 214 5.39 -7.56 38.34
CA GLY A 214 5.33 -8.92 38.85
C GLY A 214 6.67 -9.65 38.68
N ASP A 215 7.24 -9.62 37.47
CA ASP A 215 8.54 -10.21 37.15
C ASP A 215 9.62 -9.63 38.06
N LYS A 216 9.59 -8.31 38.28
CA LYS A 216 10.53 -7.62 39.17
C LYS A 216 10.32 -7.98 40.65
N ALA A 217 9.08 -8.07 41.11
CA ALA A 217 8.78 -8.46 42.50
C ALA A 217 9.20 -9.91 42.77
N PHE A 218 8.91 -10.81 41.83
CA PHE A 218 9.35 -12.19 41.87
C PHE A 218 10.87 -12.31 41.93
N ARG A 219 11.58 -11.57 41.07
CA ARG A 219 13.05 -11.48 41.09
C ARG A 219 13.63 -11.01 42.43
N ASN A 220 12.89 -10.17 43.17
CA ASN A 220 13.28 -9.70 44.50
C ASN A 220 12.79 -10.61 45.65
N SER A 221 12.27 -11.80 45.33
CA SER A 221 11.69 -12.76 46.28
C SER A 221 10.48 -12.21 47.05
N ASP A 222 9.81 -11.17 46.55
CA ASP A 222 8.58 -10.62 47.11
C ASP A 222 7.37 -11.32 46.48
N ILE A 223 7.11 -12.55 46.95
CA ILE A 223 6.09 -13.45 46.36
C ILE A 223 4.68 -12.88 46.46
N GLU A 224 4.34 -12.26 47.60
CA GLU A 224 3.02 -11.66 47.80
C GLU A 224 2.79 -10.53 46.80
N ARG A 225 3.80 -9.66 46.60
CA ARG A 225 3.70 -8.60 45.60
C ARG A 225 3.68 -9.14 44.18
N ALA A 226 4.48 -10.15 43.86
CA ALA A 226 4.48 -10.77 42.54
C ALA A 226 3.09 -11.30 42.17
N LEU A 227 2.45 -12.03 43.09
CA LEU A 227 1.08 -12.52 42.92
C LEU A 227 0.06 -11.39 42.74
N GLU A 228 0.20 -10.29 43.48
CA GLU A 228 -0.67 -9.11 43.33
C GLU A 228 -0.58 -8.54 41.91
N GLU A 229 0.64 -8.32 41.41
CA GLU A 229 0.88 -7.72 40.10
C GLU A 229 0.48 -8.65 38.94
N TYR A 230 0.76 -9.97 39.01
CA TYR A 230 0.31 -10.88 37.94
C TYR A 230 -1.21 -11.01 37.86
N ARG A 231 -1.92 -11.02 39.00
CA ARG A 231 -3.39 -11.02 39.00
C ARG A 231 -3.95 -9.72 38.43
N ALA A 232 -3.30 -8.58 38.70
CA ALA A 232 -3.66 -7.31 38.08
C ALA A 232 -3.45 -7.35 36.56
N ALA A 233 -2.30 -7.86 36.09
CA ALA A 233 -2.02 -8.05 34.67
C ALA A 233 -3.09 -8.93 34.00
N ARG A 234 -3.43 -10.07 34.60
CA ARG A 234 -4.46 -10.97 34.06
C ARG A 234 -5.83 -10.30 33.99
N THR A 235 -6.21 -9.55 35.02
CA THR A 235 -7.47 -8.79 35.05
C THR A 235 -7.54 -7.78 33.89
N CYS A 236 -6.41 -7.15 33.53
CA CYS A 236 -6.34 -6.27 32.37
C CYS A 236 -6.48 -7.05 31.05
N LEU A 237 -5.82 -8.20 30.89
CA LEU A 237 -5.97 -9.04 29.70
C LEU A 237 -7.39 -9.58 29.53
N ASP A 238 -8.06 -9.98 30.62
CA ASP A 238 -9.46 -10.42 30.61
C ASP A 238 -10.37 -9.32 30.05
N ARG A 239 -10.15 -8.05 30.45
CA ARG A 239 -10.88 -6.89 29.92
C ARG A 239 -10.59 -6.61 28.45
N VAL A 240 -9.32 -6.77 28.04
CA VAL A 240 -8.92 -6.66 26.63
C VAL A 240 -9.66 -7.70 25.81
N MET A 241 -9.72 -8.96 26.26
CA MET A 241 -10.44 -10.03 25.57
C MET A 241 -11.95 -9.78 25.53
N GLU A 242 -12.57 -9.35 26.63
CA GLU A 242 -14.00 -8.99 26.65
C GLU A 242 -14.32 -7.90 25.63
N LYS A 243 -13.46 -6.88 25.54
CA LYS A 243 -13.59 -5.82 24.52
C LYS A 243 -13.36 -6.33 23.11
N LEU A 244 -12.35 -7.18 22.89
CA LEU A 244 -12.12 -7.81 21.60
C LEU A 244 -13.30 -8.70 21.17
N ASP A 245 -13.95 -9.39 22.10
CA ASP A 245 -15.18 -10.15 21.86
C ASP A 245 -16.36 -9.24 21.51
N GLU A 246 -16.50 -8.07 22.14
CA GLU A 246 -17.48 -7.04 21.73
C GLU A 246 -17.26 -6.56 20.28
N PHE A 247 -16.01 -6.60 19.79
CA PHE A 247 -15.69 -6.32 18.39
C PHE A 247 -15.94 -7.52 17.44
N THR A 248 -16.19 -8.73 17.96
CA THR A 248 -16.50 -9.89 17.10
C THR A 248 -17.95 -9.86 16.65
N PHE A 249 -18.15 -9.53 15.37
CA PHE A 249 -19.47 -9.59 14.74
C PHE A 249 -19.85 -11.06 14.45
N ASP A 250 -21.01 -11.46 14.97
CA ASP A 250 -21.57 -12.81 14.90
C ASP A 250 -22.23 -13.05 13.53
N VAL A 251 -21.52 -13.63 12.54
CA VAL A 251 -22.14 -14.14 11.30
C VAL A 251 -21.47 -15.43 10.79
N ALA A 252 -22.33 -16.38 10.42
CA ALA A 252 -22.01 -17.73 9.99
C ALA A 252 -21.48 -17.83 8.53
N SER A 253 -20.28 -18.41 8.41
CA SER A 253 -19.78 -19.30 7.35
C SER A 253 -20.53 -19.34 6.01
N GLN A 254 -19.90 -18.80 4.95
CA GLN A 254 -19.33 -19.60 3.84
C GLN A 254 -18.66 -18.72 2.77
N ARG A 255 -17.39 -19.04 2.47
CA ARG A 255 -16.50 -18.44 1.44
C ARG A 255 -16.17 -16.97 1.71
N SER A 256 -15.12 -16.79 2.49
CA SER A 256 -14.83 -15.56 3.21
C SER A 256 -14.44 -14.41 2.29
N SER A 257 -15.41 -13.55 1.99
CA SER A 257 -15.13 -12.13 1.89
C SER A 257 -15.05 -11.47 3.28
N ALA A 258 -15.06 -12.29 4.34
CA ALA A 258 -14.94 -11.84 5.72
C ALA A 258 -13.48 -11.85 6.18
N CYS A 259 -13.11 -10.88 7.01
CA CYS A 259 -11.80 -10.83 7.66
C CYS A 259 -11.64 -11.99 8.66
N ASP A 260 -10.56 -12.75 8.58
CA ASP A 260 -10.23 -13.81 9.55
C ASP A 260 -9.95 -13.27 10.96
N ILE A 261 -9.67 -11.97 11.10
CA ILE A 261 -9.41 -11.31 12.39
C ILE A 261 -10.69 -10.67 12.94
N CYS A 262 -11.27 -9.65 12.28
CA CYS A 262 -12.47 -8.96 12.78
C CYS A 262 -13.80 -9.55 12.32
N ARG A 263 -13.79 -10.58 11.46
CA ARG A 263 -14.98 -11.24 10.89
C ARG A 263 -15.96 -10.35 10.11
N GLN A 264 -15.59 -9.10 9.83
CA GLN A 264 -16.38 -8.20 9.00
C GLN A 264 -16.41 -8.71 7.54
N GLU A 265 -17.60 -8.80 6.95
CA GLU A 265 -17.82 -9.12 5.54
C GLU A 265 -17.54 -7.92 4.63
N PHE A 266 -16.86 -8.17 3.52
CA PHE A 266 -16.59 -7.20 2.47
C PHE A 266 -17.26 -7.65 1.17
N ASP A 267 -17.66 -6.72 0.32
CA ASP A 267 -18.21 -7.06 -1.00
C ASP A 267 -17.12 -7.52 -1.99
N THR A 268 -15.86 -7.43 -1.59
CA THR A 268 -14.67 -7.75 -2.40
C THR A 268 -13.82 -8.82 -1.71
N GLY A 269 -13.08 -9.60 -2.51
CA GLY A 269 -12.15 -10.58 -1.98
C GLY A 269 -11.03 -9.89 -1.21
N LEU A 270 -10.86 -10.27 0.06
CA LEU A 270 -9.75 -9.81 0.89
C LEU A 270 -8.46 -10.54 0.51
N GLU A 271 -7.32 -9.87 0.67
CA GLU A 271 -6.01 -10.47 0.42
C GLU A 271 -5.59 -11.39 1.57
N ALA A 272 -4.90 -12.48 1.21
CA ALA A 272 -4.32 -13.39 2.16
C ALA A 272 -2.94 -12.88 2.62
N VAL A 273 -2.74 -12.84 3.93
CA VAL A 273 -1.51 -12.43 4.60
C VAL A 273 -0.95 -13.64 5.32
N VAL A 274 0.34 -13.92 5.12
CA VAL A 274 1.05 -14.96 5.87
C VAL A 274 1.59 -14.34 7.15
N LEU A 275 1.16 -14.87 8.30
CA LEU A 275 1.65 -14.47 9.62
C LEU A 275 3.02 -15.11 9.91
N ASP A 276 3.73 -14.62 10.94
CA ASP A 276 5.07 -15.09 11.31
C ASP A 276 5.12 -16.58 11.71
N ASP A 277 3.98 -17.16 12.11
CA ASP A 277 3.83 -18.58 12.39
C ASP A 277 3.63 -19.44 11.13
N GLY A 278 3.66 -18.82 9.95
CA GLY A 278 3.45 -19.46 8.65
C GLY A 278 1.99 -19.74 8.31
N THR A 279 1.02 -19.28 9.12
CA THR A 279 -0.40 -19.41 8.81
C THR A 279 -0.86 -18.32 7.84
N GLU A 280 -1.60 -18.74 6.82
CA GLU A 280 -2.21 -17.85 5.84
C GLU A 280 -3.60 -17.44 6.34
N ARG A 281 -3.84 -16.13 6.47
CA ARG A 281 -5.10 -15.54 6.95
C ARG A 281 -5.61 -14.51 5.95
N THR A 282 -6.91 -14.48 5.72
CA THR A 282 -7.61 -13.52 4.88
C THR A 282 -7.93 -12.29 5.72
N VAL A 283 -7.17 -11.21 5.64
CA VAL A 283 -7.26 -10.12 6.62
C VAL A 283 -7.76 -8.84 5.96
N CYS A 284 -8.74 -8.15 6.57
CA CYS A 284 -9.19 -6.86 6.04
C CYS A 284 -8.11 -5.79 6.22
N PRO A 285 -8.10 -4.72 5.41
CA PRO A 285 -7.09 -3.67 5.52
C PRO A 285 -6.93 -3.13 6.95
N ALA A 286 -8.02 -2.97 7.69
CA ALA A 286 -8.01 -2.57 9.10
C ALA A 286 -7.24 -3.56 9.99
N CYS A 287 -7.40 -4.86 9.74
CA CYS A 287 -6.77 -5.90 10.54
C CYS A 287 -5.35 -6.28 10.07
N THR A 288 -5.04 -6.08 8.79
CA THR A 288 -3.68 -6.20 8.27
C THR A 288 -2.77 -5.16 8.91
N MET A 289 -3.34 -4.01 9.32
CA MET A 289 -2.65 -2.98 10.08
C MET A 289 -2.31 -3.40 11.52
N PHE A 290 -3.04 -4.32 12.15
CA PHE A 290 -2.73 -4.86 13.49
C PHE A 290 -1.59 -5.89 13.47
N ALA A 291 -1.37 -6.55 12.33
CA ALA A 291 -0.31 -7.54 12.20
C ALA A 291 1.10 -6.92 12.05
N LYS A 292 1.20 -5.62 11.70
CA LYS A 292 2.47 -4.98 11.27
C LYS A 292 2.97 -3.83 12.15
N GLY A 293 2.35 -3.50 13.28
CA GLY A 293 2.84 -2.42 14.16
C GLY A 293 2.19 -2.37 15.55
N ASP A 294 2.86 -1.66 16.45
CA ASP A 294 2.67 -1.56 17.92
C ASP A 294 1.28 -1.11 18.42
N LEU A 295 0.27 -0.98 17.56
CA LEU A 295 -1.00 -0.39 17.96
C LEU A 295 -1.93 -1.38 18.67
N LEU A 296 -2.07 -2.63 18.23
CA LEU A 296 -2.83 -3.67 18.95
C LEU A 296 -2.26 -5.05 18.63
N ARG A 297 -1.94 -5.85 19.65
CA ARG A 297 -1.43 -7.22 19.45
C ARG A 297 -2.55 -8.16 18.97
N PRO A 298 -2.26 -9.14 18.11
CA PRO A 298 -3.25 -10.14 17.70
C PRO A 298 -3.89 -10.83 18.90
N PRO A 299 -5.18 -11.22 18.85
CA PRO A 299 -5.84 -11.95 19.94
C PRO A 299 -5.06 -13.18 20.41
N ALA A 300 -4.48 -13.95 19.47
CA ALA A 300 -3.63 -15.10 19.80
C ALA A 300 -2.41 -14.73 20.66
N THR A 301 -1.85 -13.53 20.49
CA THR A 301 -0.78 -13.03 21.35
C THR A 301 -1.30 -12.68 22.74
N VAL A 302 -2.49 -12.07 22.84
CA VAL A 302 -3.15 -11.79 24.13
C VAL A 302 -3.43 -13.09 24.90
N GLU A 303 -4.00 -14.09 24.23
CA GLU A 303 -4.26 -15.43 24.79
C GLU A 303 -2.96 -16.11 25.27
N THR A 304 -1.88 -15.99 24.50
CA THR A 304 -0.57 -16.54 24.87
C THR A 304 -0.02 -15.87 26.15
N GLU A 305 -0.12 -14.54 26.26
CA GLU A 305 0.30 -13.80 27.46
C GLU A 305 -0.56 -14.16 28.68
N GLU A 306 -1.87 -14.32 28.50
CA GLU A 306 -2.79 -14.74 29.56
C GLU A 306 -2.45 -16.16 30.06
N GLY A 307 -2.10 -17.06 29.14
CA GLY A 307 -1.62 -18.40 29.46
C GLY A 307 -0.39 -18.36 30.37
N TYR A 308 0.63 -17.58 30.01
CA TYR A 308 1.83 -17.42 30.83
C TYR A 308 1.53 -16.84 32.21
N LEU A 309 0.67 -15.82 32.29
CA LEU A 309 0.28 -15.24 33.58
C LEU A 309 -0.45 -16.25 34.46
N THR A 310 -1.32 -17.08 33.87
CA THR A 310 -2.06 -18.11 34.59
C THR A 310 -1.12 -19.17 35.16
N GLU A 311 -0.18 -19.67 34.37
CA GLU A 311 0.85 -20.61 34.82
C GLU A 311 1.71 -20.02 35.95
N ASN A 312 2.17 -18.78 35.80
CA ASN A 312 2.98 -18.11 36.82
C ASN A 312 2.19 -17.92 38.14
N ILE A 313 0.92 -17.53 38.07
CA ILE A 313 0.05 -17.40 39.26
C ILE A 313 -0.10 -18.76 39.95
N GLU A 314 -0.41 -19.83 39.20
CA GLU A 314 -0.59 -21.17 39.75
C GLU A 314 0.70 -21.71 40.40
N SER A 315 1.86 -21.52 39.76
CA SER A 315 3.17 -21.86 40.34
C SER A 315 3.42 -21.14 41.66
N LEU A 316 3.15 -19.83 41.72
CA LEU A 316 3.32 -19.05 42.95
C LEU A 316 2.36 -19.44 44.06
N GLU A 317 1.12 -19.76 43.75
CA GLU A 317 0.12 -20.19 44.74
C GLU A 317 0.42 -21.58 45.32
N THR A 318 0.93 -22.48 44.50
CA THR A 318 1.22 -23.88 44.89
C THR A 318 2.56 -24.05 45.57
N GLY A 319 3.47 -23.08 45.44
CA GLY A 319 4.84 -23.24 45.92
C GLY A 319 5.79 -23.88 44.91
N ASP A 320 5.33 -24.21 43.71
CA ASP A 320 6.10 -24.93 42.67
C ASP A 320 6.67 -23.95 41.65
N TYR A 321 7.66 -23.15 42.10
CA TYR A 321 8.34 -22.16 41.27
C TYR A 321 9.69 -22.70 40.81
N GLY A 322 9.85 -22.93 39.49
CA GLY A 322 11.20 -22.93 38.90
C GLY A 322 11.37 -23.60 37.53
N LEU A 323 10.64 -24.66 37.18
CA LEU A 323 10.89 -25.37 35.90
C LEU A 323 9.96 -24.96 34.76
N THR A 324 8.76 -24.52 35.09
CA THR A 324 7.74 -24.05 34.13
C THR A 324 7.65 -22.54 34.08
N TRP A 325 8.55 -21.82 34.77
CA TRP A 325 8.52 -20.37 34.86
C TRP A 325 8.85 -19.73 33.51
N SER A 326 7.81 -19.37 32.77
CA SER A 326 7.93 -18.78 31.44
C SER A 326 8.18 -17.27 31.56
N SER A 327 9.45 -16.90 31.70
CA SER A 327 9.85 -15.53 31.36
C SER A 327 9.92 -15.48 29.84
N LYS A 328 9.10 -14.66 29.19
CA LYS A 328 9.13 -14.55 27.73
C LYS A 328 10.59 -14.34 27.29
N PRO A 329 11.15 -15.15 26.35
CA PRO A 329 12.45 -14.84 25.81
C PRO A 329 12.34 -13.48 25.12
N ASP A 330 13.15 -12.51 25.53
CA ASP A 330 13.20 -11.19 24.90
C ASP A 330 13.22 -11.38 23.39
N SER A 331 12.14 -11.00 22.72
CA SER A 331 12.11 -10.96 21.27
C SER A 331 13.07 -9.86 20.86
N LYS A 332 14.32 -10.25 20.57
CA LYS A 332 15.31 -9.40 19.94
C LYS A 332 14.83 -9.06 18.54
N THR A 333 13.99 -8.03 18.43
CA THR A 333 13.84 -7.24 17.22
C THR A 333 14.91 -6.14 17.28
N GLY A 334 15.93 -6.25 16.44
CA GLY A 334 16.95 -5.21 16.29
C GLY A 334 18.37 -5.76 16.21
N ALA A 335 18.80 -6.04 14.98
CA ALA A 335 20.20 -6.18 14.63
C ALA A 335 20.92 -4.86 14.92
N ASP A 336 21.64 -4.78 16.05
CA ASP A 336 22.82 -3.94 16.29
C ASP A 336 23.14 -3.88 17.80
N ALA A 337 23.65 -4.99 18.36
CA ALA A 337 24.30 -4.99 19.69
C ALA A 337 25.30 -6.14 19.84
N GLU A 338 26.29 -6.19 18.95
CA GLU A 338 27.50 -7.00 19.14
C GLU A 338 28.37 -6.37 20.26
N SER A 339 28.18 -6.78 21.52
CA SER A 339 29.25 -6.85 22.55
C SER A 339 28.82 -7.31 23.95
N GLY A 340 27.56 -7.71 24.18
CA GLY A 340 27.07 -8.13 25.51
C GLY A 340 26.79 -9.63 25.69
N ALA A 341 27.20 -10.50 24.77
CA ALA A 341 26.86 -11.92 24.81
C ALA A 341 27.81 -12.71 25.73
N THR A 342 27.59 -12.65 27.05
CA THR A 342 27.89 -13.71 28.05
C THR A 342 27.59 -13.21 29.47
N ARG A 343 26.45 -12.56 29.68
CA ARG A 343 25.83 -12.64 31.00
C ARG A 343 24.65 -13.57 30.81
N VAL A 344 24.90 -14.85 31.05
CA VAL A 344 23.82 -15.77 31.42
C VAL A 344 23.05 -15.05 32.52
N ASP A 345 21.72 -14.98 32.39
CA ASP A 345 20.92 -14.27 33.38
C ASP A 345 21.03 -15.04 34.70
N GLU A 346 22.04 -14.66 35.51
CA GLU A 346 22.40 -15.23 36.81
C GLU A 346 21.13 -15.50 37.62
N GLN A 347 20.15 -14.60 37.50
CA GLN A 347 18.90 -14.68 38.23
C GLN A 347 17.96 -15.77 37.70
N GLN A 348 17.89 -15.99 36.38
CA GLN A 348 17.13 -17.09 35.79
C GLN A 348 17.75 -18.45 36.15
N MET A 349 19.07 -18.51 36.24
CA MET A 349 19.76 -19.68 36.78
C MET A 349 19.34 -19.93 38.23
N LEU A 350 19.41 -18.91 39.10
CA LEU A 350 19.01 -19.07 40.51
C LEU A 350 17.54 -19.51 40.66
N ILE A 351 16.62 -19.01 39.82
CA ILE A 351 15.20 -19.40 39.82
C ILE A 351 15.02 -20.88 39.45
N GLN A 352 15.67 -21.36 38.38
CA GLN A 352 15.58 -22.76 37.98
C GLN A 352 16.24 -23.68 39.02
N LEU A 353 17.35 -23.24 39.62
CA LEU A 353 18.02 -23.94 40.72
C LEU A 353 17.15 -24.07 41.96
N ILE A 354 16.43 -23.01 42.36
CA ILE A 354 15.43 -23.04 43.43
C ILE A 354 14.40 -24.14 43.15
N GLY A 355 13.86 -24.19 41.93
CA GLY A 355 12.87 -25.19 41.54
C GLY A 355 13.39 -26.61 41.63
N VAL A 356 14.58 -26.89 41.07
CA VAL A 356 15.17 -28.23 41.16
C VAL A 356 15.46 -28.60 42.60
N TYR A 357 15.96 -27.67 43.42
CA TYR A 357 16.28 -27.92 44.82
C TYR A 357 15.05 -28.25 45.66
N GLN A 358 13.92 -27.56 45.43
CA GLN A 358 12.67 -27.85 46.14
C GLN A 358 12.05 -29.20 45.75
N GLN A 359 12.28 -29.64 44.51
CA GLN A 359 11.81 -30.95 44.03
C GLN A 359 12.75 -32.10 44.40
N ALA A 360 14.01 -31.81 44.71
CA ALA A 360 15.00 -32.78 45.14
C ALA A 360 14.96 -32.96 46.66
N ASP A 361 15.17 -34.19 47.15
CA ASP A 361 15.31 -34.47 48.59
C ASP A 361 16.77 -34.21 49.04
N GLY A 362 17.25 -32.98 48.81
CA GLY A 362 18.62 -32.54 49.09
C GLY A 362 19.28 -31.75 47.94
N LEU A 363 20.62 -31.65 47.99
CA LEU A 363 21.41 -30.96 46.97
C LEU A 363 21.16 -31.55 45.58
N PRO A 364 20.87 -30.73 44.54
CA PRO A 364 20.62 -31.24 43.19
C PRO A 364 21.86 -31.90 42.63
N SER A 365 21.71 -33.08 42.04
CA SER A 365 22.80 -33.71 41.32
C SER A 365 23.07 -33.01 39.97
N PRO A 366 24.30 -33.09 39.42
CA PRO A 366 24.60 -32.53 38.11
C PRO A 366 23.65 -33.01 37.00
N ALA A 367 23.28 -34.29 37.04
CA ALA A 367 22.35 -34.88 36.08
C ALA A 367 20.93 -34.30 36.20
N GLU A 368 20.47 -33.99 37.41
CA GLU A 368 19.16 -33.36 37.61
C GLU A 368 19.15 -31.92 37.08
N LEU A 369 20.24 -31.16 37.21
CA LEU A 369 20.32 -29.81 36.65
C LEU A 369 20.38 -29.83 35.12
N ASP A 370 21.20 -30.73 34.55
CA ASP A 370 21.29 -30.91 33.10
C ASP A 370 19.96 -31.39 32.48
N GLU A 371 19.17 -32.18 33.23
CA GLU A 371 17.88 -32.72 32.75
C GLU A 371 16.73 -31.73 32.95
N LYS A 372 16.71 -31.01 34.07
CA LYS A 372 15.53 -30.25 34.50
C LYS A 372 15.64 -28.75 34.26
N THR A 373 16.82 -28.21 33.97
CA THR A 373 17.00 -26.77 33.77
C THR A 373 17.53 -26.48 32.38
N ASP A 374 17.32 -25.26 31.89
CA ASP A 374 17.89 -24.81 30.62
C ASP A 374 19.42 -24.59 30.72
N PHE A 375 19.94 -24.55 31.95
CA PHE A 375 21.35 -24.32 32.26
C PHE A 375 21.99 -25.61 32.80
N GLY A 376 22.90 -26.21 32.03
CA GLY A 376 23.62 -27.37 32.54
C GLY A 376 24.41 -27.07 33.82
N PHE A 377 24.75 -28.10 34.59
CA PHE A 377 25.55 -28.02 35.82
C PHE A 377 26.83 -27.19 35.65
N LEU A 378 27.48 -27.30 34.50
CA LEU A 378 28.70 -26.54 34.18
C LEU A 378 28.43 -25.03 34.15
N ALA A 379 27.27 -24.59 33.65
CA ALA A 379 26.92 -23.18 33.64
C ALA A 379 26.83 -22.64 35.07
N TYR A 380 26.17 -23.37 35.98
CA TYR A 380 26.09 -22.98 37.40
C TYR A 380 27.46 -22.92 38.06
N SER A 381 28.32 -23.91 37.82
CA SER A 381 29.68 -23.92 38.39
C SER A 381 30.55 -22.79 37.81
N GLU A 382 30.42 -22.49 36.53
CA GLU A 382 31.14 -21.35 35.92
C GLU A 382 30.67 -20.01 36.47
N GLN A 383 29.36 -19.86 36.71
CA GLN A 383 28.75 -18.60 37.12
C GLN A 383 28.89 -18.31 38.62
N PHE A 384 28.67 -19.31 39.46
CA PHE A 384 28.61 -19.17 40.92
C PHE A 384 29.77 -19.85 41.66
N GLY A 385 30.63 -20.57 40.94
CA GLY A 385 31.71 -21.38 41.51
C GLY A 385 31.29 -22.82 41.73
N ASP A 386 30.30 -23.04 42.60
CA ASP A 386 29.66 -24.34 42.80
C ASP A 386 28.16 -24.21 43.13
N ILE A 387 27.48 -25.35 43.25
CA ILE A 387 26.03 -25.40 43.50
C ILE A 387 25.68 -24.95 44.91
N GLU A 388 26.55 -25.15 45.91
CA GLU A 388 26.29 -24.69 47.28
C GLU A 388 26.36 -23.16 47.34
N ASP A 389 27.32 -22.55 46.65
CA ASP A 389 27.44 -21.11 46.49
C ASP A 389 26.25 -20.54 45.71
N ALA A 390 25.80 -21.21 44.63
CA ALA A 390 24.59 -20.83 43.91
C ALA A 390 23.34 -20.91 44.79
N LEU A 391 23.19 -21.95 45.61
CA LEU A 391 22.05 -22.09 46.55
C LEU A 391 22.11 -21.06 47.68
N ARG A 392 23.31 -20.71 48.15
CA ARG A 392 23.49 -19.65 49.14
C ARG A 392 23.16 -18.28 48.57
N GLU A 393 23.54 -18.03 47.32
CA GLU A 393 23.15 -16.83 46.57
C GLU A 393 21.63 -16.80 46.33
N ALA A 394 20.98 -17.96 46.14
CA ALA A 394 19.54 -18.11 46.09
C ALA A 394 18.83 -17.99 47.46
N GLY A 395 19.58 -17.78 48.55
CA GLY A 395 19.03 -17.54 49.88
C GLY A 395 18.79 -18.80 50.74
N PHE A 396 19.29 -19.97 50.33
CA PHE A 396 19.23 -21.19 51.14
C PHE A 396 20.41 -21.31 52.11
N ASP A 397 20.15 -21.89 53.28
CA ASP A 397 21.20 -22.25 54.26
C ASP A 397 21.51 -23.75 54.07
N VAL A 398 22.53 -24.02 53.25
CA VAL A 398 23.00 -25.37 52.84
C VAL A 398 24.29 -25.79 53.53
#